data_AF-A0A414J3W9-F1
#
_entry.id   AF-A0A414J3W9-F1
#
_cell.length_a   1.000
_cell.length_b   1.000
_cell.length_c   1.000
_cell.angle_alpha   90.00
_cell.angle_beta   90.00
_cell.angle_gamma   90.00
#
_symmetry.space_group_name_H-M   'P 1'
#
loop_
_entity.id
_entity.type
_entity.pdbx_description
1 polymer ?
#
loop_
_entity_poly.entity_id
_entity_poly.type
_entity_poly.pdbx_seq_one_letter_code
_entity_poly.pdbx_strand_id
1 'polypeptide(L)'
;MQGKIIKGIAGFYYVYGADKMLYECKAKGIFRKDNQKPLVGDNVEITVLDKQEHTGNLIRILPRKNSLIRPAVANVDQAFVIFAMENPKPNFMLLDRFLIMMEQSDVPAVICFNKKDLASEQEVTELYETYKNCGYHVILSSALEKEGLEEIHEILKGKTTVVAGPSGVGKSSLTNLLQGEVQMETGEISKKLKRGRHTTRHSQVIPVGENTFLMDTPGFSSLYLTDMEEQDLKDYFPEFRKYDEECRFQGCRHIHEPGCRVKEALENGKISRIRYEDYLSLYEELKEKRRY
;
A
#
# COMPACT_ATOMS: atom_id res chain seq x y z
N MET A 1 -0.76 -9.85 27.39
CA MET A 1 -1.12 -10.56 26.15
C MET A 1 -0.62 -9.73 24.97
N GLN A 2 -0.04 -10.34 23.95
CA GLN A 2 0.32 -9.62 22.72
C GLN A 2 -0.85 -9.57 21.74
N GLY A 3 -0.87 -8.54 20.91
CA GLY A 3 -1.85 -8.40 19.84
C GLY A 3 -1.46 -7.31 18.85
N LYS A 4 -2.32 -7.08 17.86
CA LYS A 4 -2.14 -6.04 16.84
C LYS A 4 -3.29 -5.03 16.90
N ILE A 5 -2.99 -3.73 16.87
CA ILE A 5 -4.03 -2.70 16.79
C ILE A 5 -4.68 -2.77 15.41
N ILE A 6 -5.98 -3.09 15.34
CA ILE A 6 -6.72 -3.19 14.09
C ILE A 6 -7.56 -1.95 13.77
N LYS A 7 -7.89 -1.14 14.78
CA LYS A 7 -8.69 0.07 14.62
C LYS A 7 -8.45 1.04 15.79
N GLY A 8 -8.43 2.34 15.51
CA GLY A 8 -8.40 3.39 16.53
C GLY A 8 -9.58 4.34 16.38
N ILE A 9 -10.34 4.59 17.46
CA ILE A 9 -11.48 5.51 17.47
C ILE A 9 -11.49 6.29 18.78
N ALA A 10 -11.43 7.63 18.71
CA ALA A 10 -11.64 8.52 19.87
C ALA A 10 -10.87 8.13 21.16
N GLY A 11 -9.62 7.66 21.03
CA GLY A 11 -8.77 7.25 22.16
C GLY A 11 -8.93 5.80 22.62
N PHE A 12 -9.85 5.04 22.00
CA PHE A 12 -9.95 3.59 22.09
C PHE A 12 -9.20 2.93 20.95
N TYR A 13 -8.58 1.81 21.26
CA TYR A 13 -7.81 0.99 20.33
C TYR A 13 -8.33 -0.44 20.39
N TYR A 14 -8.76 -0.96 19.25
CA TYR A 14 -9.23 -2.32 19.12
C TYR A 14 -8.05 -3.22 18.76
N VAL A 15 -7.74 -4.17 19.64
CA VAL A 15 -6.55 -5.03 19.55
C VAL A 15 -6.98 -6.45 19.27
N TYR A 16 -6.51 -7.00 18.15
CA TYR A 16 -6.66 -8.43 17.84
C TYR A 16 -5.59 -9.20 18.61
N GLY A 17 -6.02 -9.93 19.64
CA GLY A 17 -5.15 -10.66 20.55
C GLY A 17 -4.61 -11.95 19.94
N ALA A 18 -3.53 -12.47 20.53
CA ALA A 18 -2.95 -13.76 20.16
C ALA A 18 -3.93 -14.96 20.35
N ASP A 19 -4.98 -14.77 21.14
CA ASP A 19 -6.10 -15.71 21.34
C ASP A 19 -7.18 -15.59 20.26
N LYS A 20 -6.94 -14.82 19.19
CA LYS A 20 -7.86 -14.54 18.09
C LYS A 20 -9.13 -13.78 18.52
N MET A 21 -9.11 -13.15 19.71
CA MET A 21 -10.22 -12.33 20.21
C MET A 21 -9.95 -10.83 20.03
N LEU A 22 -11.03 -10.04 19.94
CA LEU A 22 -10.96 -8.59 19.77
C LEU A 22 -11.18 -7.88 21.11
N TYR A 23 -10.13 -7.20 21.58
CA TYR A 23 -10.17 -6.43 22.83
C TYR A 23 -10.32 -4.93 22.57
N GLU A 24 -11.28 -4.30 23.24
CA GLU A 24 -11.35 -2.84 23.31
C GLU A 24 -10.40 -2.33 24.39
N CYS A 25 -9.36 -1.62 23.98
CA CYS A 25 -8.27 -1.17 24.85
C CYS A 25 -8.21 0.35 24.96
N LYS A 26 -7.87 0.85 26.15
CA LYS A 26 -7.49 2.26 26.36
C LYS A 26 -5.98 2.41 26.46
N ALA A 27 -5.44 3.45 25.85
CA ALA A 27 -4.08 3.87 26.09
C ALA A 27 -4.03 4.65 27.41
N LYS A 28 -3.46 4.07 28.47
CA LYS A 28 -3.13 4.85 29.67
C LYS A 28 -2.14 5.94 29.26
N GLY A 29 -2.17 7.10 29.93
CA GLY A 29 -1.37 8.30 29.59
C GLY A 29 0.16 8.13 29.57
N ILE A 30 0.66 6.90 29.71
CA ILE A 30 2.04 6.45 29.55
C ILE A 30 2.61 6.93 28.21
N PHE A 31 1.85 6.74 27.13
CA PHE A 31 2.27 7.11 25.77
C PHE A 31 2.41 8.62 25.51
N ARG A 32 1.80 9.47 26.36
CA ARG A 32 1.98 10.93 26.29
C ARG A 32 3.35 11.36 26.79
N LYS A 33 3.96 10.60 27.70
CA LYS A 33 5.30 10.90 28.24
C LYS A 33 6.40 10.53 27.26
N ASP A 34 6.21 9.43 26.52
CA ASP A 34 7.22 8.91 25.57
C ASP A 34 7.05 9.45 24.14
N ASN A 35 6.12 10.39 23.93
CA ASN A 35 5.75 10.98 22.63
C ASN A 35 5.42 9.95 21.53
N GLN A 36 5.01 8.73 21.92
CA GLN A 36 4.66 7.65 20.99
C GLN A 36 3.15 7.57 20.83
N LYS A 37 2.63 7.92 19.66
CA LYS A 37 1.21 7.75 19.35
C LYS A 37 0.95 6.35 18.81
N PRO A 38 0.04 5.55 19.42
CA PRO A 38 -0.33 4.25 18.85
C PRO A 38 -1.00 4.42 17.49
N LEU A 39 -0.57 3.60 16.53
CA LEU A 39 -1.04 3.55 15.15
C LEU A 39 -1.75 2.22 14.87
N VAL A 40 -2.61 2.24 13.86
CA VAL A 40 -3.18 1.00 13.32
C VAL A 40 -2.05 0.17 12.70
N GLY A 41 -2.00 -1.12 13.02
CA GLY A 41 -0.92 -2.04 12.63
C GLY A 41 0.19 -2.21 13.66
N ASP A 42 0.24 -1.39 14.71
CA ASP A 42 1.19 -1.58 15.82
C ASP A 42 0.98 -2.95 16.48
N ASN A 43 2.08 -3.66 16.68
CA ASN A 43 2.12 -4.82 17.57
C ASN A 43 2.26 -4.30 19.00
N VAL A 44 1.45 -4.81 19.93
CA VAL A 44 1.27 -4.22 21.26
C VAL A 44 1.12 -5.28 22.33
N GLU A 45 1.42 -4.88 23.57
CA GLU A 45 1.09 -5.65 24.77
C GLU A 45 -0.08 -5.01 25.50
N ILE A 46 -1.06 -5.84 25.85
CA ILE A 46 -2.27 -5.45 26.58
C ILE A 46 -2.39 -6.22 27.91
N THR A 47 -2.92 -5.53 28.92
CA THR A 47 -3.49 -6.16 30.12
C THR A 47 -4.97 -6.36 29.87
N VAL A 48 -5.43 -7.61 29.88
CA VAL A 48 -6.87 -7.90 29.84
C VAL A 48 -7.47 -7.56 31.20
N LEU A 49 -8.47 -6.69 31.20
CA LEU A 49 -9.21 -6.29 32.41
C LEU A 49 -10.41 -7.21 32.63
N ASP A 50 -11.14 -7.47 31.56
CA ASP A 50 -12.31 -8.34 31.56
C ASP A 50 -12.26 -9.25 30.33
N LYS A 51 -12.27 -10.56 30.59
CA LYS A 51 -12.26 -11.59 29.54
C LYS A 51 -13.64 -11.81 28.91
N GLN A 52 -14.73 -11.60 29.66
CA GLN A 52 -16.09 -11.78 29.13
C GLN A 52 -16.48 -10.60 28.23
N GLU A 53 -16.15 -9.38 28.66
CA GLU A 53 -16.44 -8.17 27.89
C GLU A 53 -15.39 -7.86 26.80
N HIS A 54 -14.26 -8.57 26.83
CA HIS A 54 -13.08 -8.33 26.00
C HIS A 54 -12.58 -6.89 26.11
N THR A 55 -12.26 -6.44 27.32
CA THR A 55 -11.72 -5.10 27.57
C THR A 55 -10.30 -5.15 28.13
N GLY A 56 -9.49 -4.13 27.83
CA GLY A 56 -8.09 -4.11 28.23
C GLY A 56 -7.47 -2.72 28.34
N ASN A 57 -6.20 -2.70 28.74
CA ASN A 57 -5.35 -1.51 28.66
C ASN A 57 -4.12 -1.80 27.81
N LEU A 58 -3.77 -0.86 26.94
CA LEU A 58 -2.49 -0.84 26.25
C LEU A 58 -1.38 -0.53 27.25
N ILE A 59 -0.40 -1.44 27.32
CA ILE A 59 0.76 -1.33 28.21
C ILE A 59 1.96 -0.80 27.42
N ARG A 60 2.20 -1.37 26.23
CA ARG A 60 3.41 -1.11 25.44
C ARG A 60 3.14 -1.25 23.94
N ILE A 61 3.79 -0.41 23.15
CA ILE A 61 3.93 -0.58 21.69
C ILE A 61 5.29 -1.27 21.45
N LEU A 62 5.27 -2.36 20.69
CA LEU A 62 6.49 -3.07 20.30
C LEU A 62 7.20 -2.31 19.16
N PRO A 63 8.52 -2.51 18.96
CA PRO A 63 9.26 -1.83 17.91
C PRO A 63 8.60 -1.94 16.54
N ARG A 64 8.48 -0.82 15.85
CA ARG A 64 7.97 -0.77 14.48
C ARG A 64 9.06 -1.17 13.50
N LYS A 65 8.73 -2.01 12.53
CA LYS A 65 9.64 -2.22 11.38
C LYS A 65 9.58 -1.06 10.37
N ASN A 66 8.41 -0.44 10.21
CA ASN A 66 8.16 0.70 9.35
C ASN A 66 6.86 1.41 9.77
N SER A 67 6.64 2.60 9.21
CA SER A 67 5.39 3.33 9.33
C SER A 67 5.13 4.19 8.10
N LEU A 68 3.89 4.19 7.63
CA LEU A 68 3.44 5.07 6.57
C LEU A 68 2.83 6.34 7.17
N ILE A 69 3.03 7.48 6.49
CA ILE A 69 2.43 8.76 6.91
C ILE A 69 0.98 8.84 6.44
N ARG A 70 0.69 8.36 5.23
CA ARG A 70 -0.62 8.45 4.60
C ARG A 70 -1.03 7.14 3.91
N PRO A 71 -1.91 6.34 4.52
CA PRO A 71 -2.47 6.53 5.86
C PRO A 71 -1.45 6.29 6.96
N ALA A 72 -1.73 6.82 8.16
CA ALA A 72 -0.91 6.62 9.34
C ALA A 72 -1.05 5.19 9.89
N VAL A 73 -0.25 4.26 9.36
CA VAL A 73 -0.22 2.84 9.73
C VAL A 73 1.21 2.36 9.98
N ALA A 74 1.36 1.26 10.73
CA ALA A 74 2.65 0.69 11.08
C ALA A 74 2.74 -0.80 10.74
N ASN A 75 3.97 -1.31 10.63
CA ASN A 75 4.28 -2.72 10.40
C ASN A 75 3.63 -3.31 9.13
N VAL A 76 3.76 -2.59 8.02
CA VAL A 76 3.28 -2.99 6.70
C VAL A 76 4.31 -3.92 6.04
N ASP A 77 3.91 -5.11 5.62
CA ASP A 77 4.74 -6.08 4.89
C ASP A 77 4.80 -5.77 3.40
N GLN A 78 3.70 -5.29 2.83
CA GLN A 78 3.61 -4.92 1.42
C GLN A 78 2.46 -3.95 1.18
N ALA A 79 2.52 -3.26 0.05
CA ALA A 79 1.41 -2.52 -0.52
C ALA A 79 0.80 -3.31 -1.68
N PHE A 80 -0.53 -3.37 -1.73
CA PHE A 80 -1.29 -3.94 -2.83
C PHE A 80 -2.09 -2.81 -3.48
N VAL A 81 -1.59 -2.32 -4.61
CA VAL A 81 -2.16 -1.17 -5.32
C VAL A 81 -3.03 -1.65 -6.47
N ILE A 82 -4.30 -1.28 -6.43
CA ILE A 82 -5.31 -1.73 -7.39
C ILE A 82 -5.64 -0.58 -8.33
N PHE A 83 -5.46 -0.80 -9.63
CA PHE A 83 -5.95 0.04 -10.71
C PHE A 83 -6.92 -0.78 -11.57
N ALA A 84 -7.86 -0.12 -12.23
CA ALA A 84 -8.65 -0.78 -13.27
C ALA A 84 -7.93 -0.64 -14.61
N MET A 85 -8.04 -1.68 -15.45
CA MET A 85 -7.61 -1.61 -16.85
C MET A 85 -8.49 -0.62 -17.63
N GLU A 86 -9.79 -0.64 -17.35
CA GLU A 86 -10.77 0.23 -18.00
C GLU A 86 -11.86 0.63 -17.00
N ASN A 87 -12.43 1.84 -17.15
CA ASN A 87 -13.49 2.39 -16.32
C ASN A 87 -13.22 2.36 -14.78
N PRO A 88 -12.40 3.28 -14.23
CA PRO A 88 -11.70 4.35 -14.93
C PRO A 88 -10.41 3.87 -15.59
N LYS A 89 -10.00 4.54 -16.67
CA LYS A 89 -8.66 4.34 -17.25
C LYS A 89 -7.58 4.58 -16.18
N PRO A 90 -6.52 3.78 -16.15
CA PRO A 90 -5.46 3.91 -15.18
C PRO A 90 -4.74 5.24 -15.36
N ASN A 91 -4.56 5.97 -14.26
CA ASN A 91 -3.72 7.15 -14.22
C ASN A 91 -2.30 6.71 -13.80
N PHE A 92 -1.39 6.58 -14.76
CA PHE A 92 -0.02 6.10 -14.53
C PHE A 92 0.77 7.00 -13.61
N MET A 93 0.70 8.32 -13.80
CA MET A 93 1.35 9.28 -12.90
C MET A 93 0.91 9.08 -11.43
N LEU A 94 -0.34 8.73 -11.19
CA LEU A 94 -0.83 8.45 -9.84
C LEU A 94 -0.33 7.11 -9.29
N LEU A 95 -0.22 6.08 -10.14
CA LEU A 95 0.39 4.80 -9.80
C LEU A 95 1.88 4.99 -9.49
N ASP A 96 2.60 5.70 -10.33
CA ASP A 96 4.03 5.98 -10.21
C ASP A 96 4.35 6.72 -8.92
N ARG A 97 3.56 7.75 -8.57
CA ARG A 97 3.68 8.41 -7.26
C ARG A 97 3.49 7.44 -6.10
N PHE A 98 2.51 6.55 -6.20
CA PHE A 98 2.28 5.56 -5.16
C PHE A 98 3.49 4.62 -5.02
N LEU A 99 4.02 4.12 -6.13
CA LEU A 99 5.20 3.25 -6.16
C LEU A 99 6.42 3.95 -5.55
N ILE A 100 6.67 5.20 -5.92
CA ILE A 100 7.75 6.02 -5.34
C ILE A 100 7.57 6.18 -3.83
N MET A 101 6.37 6.49 -3.35
CA MET A 101 6.10 6.60 -1.91
C MET A 101 6.33 5.29 -1.15
N MET A 102 6.06 4.15 -1.79
CA MET A 102 6.31 2.84 -1.19
C MET A 102 7.80 2.51 -1.15
N GLU A 103 8.55 2.82 -2.21
CA GLU A 103 10.02 2.71 -2.24
C GLU A 103 10.66 3.62 -1.16
N GLN A 104 10.20 4.88 -1.00
CA GLN A 104 10.65 5.79 0.08
C GLN A 104 10.41 5.22 1.49
N SER A 105 9.44 4.33 1.64
CA SER A 105 9.05 3.74 2.91
C SER A 105 9.62 2.33 3.12
N ASP A 106 10.47 1.85 2.21
CA ASP A 106 10.96 0.46 2.16
C ASP A 106 9.82 -0.58 2.23
N VAL A 107 8.71 -0.30 1.55
CA VAL A 107 7.55 -1.20 1.46
C VAL A 107 7.46 -1.78 0.05
N PRO A 108 7.63 -3.10 -0.13
CA PRO A 108 7.43 -3.75 -1.42
C PRO A 108 6.00 -3.52 -1.95
N ALA A 109 5.88 -3.17 -3.22
CA ALA A 109 4.59 -2.94 -3.88
C ALA A 109 4.25 -4.08 -4.87
N VAL A 110 3.00 -4.52 -4.80
CA VAL A 110 2.36 -5.43 -5.75
C VAL A 110 1.28 -4.65 -6.48
N ILE A 111 1.34 -4.67 -7.81
CA ILE A 111 0.41 -3.97 -8.68
C ILE A 111 -0.67 -4.94 -9.12
N CYS A 112 -1.93 -4.57 -8.97
CA CYS A 112 -3.07 -5.32 -9.46
C CYS A 112 -3.83 -4.49 -10.49
N PHE A 113 -3.82 -4.94 -11.73
CA PHE A 113 -4.70 -4.39 -12.76
C PHE A 113 -5.97 -5.24 -12.83
N ASN A 114 -7.03 -4.70 -12.25
CA ASN A 114 -8.35 -5.31 -12.19
C ASN A 114 -9.19 -4.95 -13.43
N LYS A 115 -10.32 -5.65 -13.61
CA LYS A 115 -11.24 -5.48 -14.74
C LYS A 115 -10.59 -5.76 -16.10
N LYS A 116 -9.70 -6.76 -16.15
CA LYS A 116 -9.04 -7.14 -17.41
C LYS A 116 -10.04 -7.60 -18.48
N ASP A 117 -11.23 -8.04 -18.08
CA ASP A 117 -12.36 -8.39 -18.94
C ASP A 117 -12.85 -7.22 -19.82
N LEU A 118 -12.48 -5.98 -19.48
CA LEU A 118 -12.89 -4.78 -20.21
C LEU A 118 -11.80 -4.22 -21.14
N ALA A 119 -10.61 -4.83 -21.19
CA ALA A 119 -9.49 -4.37 -22.00
C ALA A 119 -9.11 -5.38 -23.09
N SER A 120 -8.50 -4.91 -24.17
CA SER A 120 -7.98 -5.78 -25.21
C SER A 120 -6.75 -6.55 -24.73
N GLU A 121 -6.49 -7.73 -25.32
CA GLU A 121 -5.31 -8.54 -25.00
C GLU A 121 -3.99 -7.77 -25.21
N GLN A 122 -3.96 -6.88 -26.21
CA GLN A 122 -2.82 -6.01 -26.46
C GLN A 122 -2.59 -5.02 -25.32
N GLU A 123 -3.63 -4.29 -24.88
CA GLU A 123 -3.53 -3.33 -23.77
C GLU A 123 -3.12 -4.03 -22.47
N VAL A 124 -3.68 -5.20 -22.20
CA VAL A 124 -3.33 -6.02 -21.03
C VAL A 124 -1.85 -6.39 -21.05
N THR A 125 -1.35 -6.85 -22.20
CA THR A 125 0.05 -7.25 -22.36
C THR A 125 1.00 -6.06 -22.22
N GLU A 126 0.69 -4.93 -22.87
CA GLU A 126 1.51 -3.72 -22.81
C GLU A 126 1.64 -3.17 -21.39
N LEU A 127 0.53 -3.15 -20.62
CA LEU A 127 0.53 -2.69 -19.24
C LEU A 127 1.26 -3.64 -18.31
N TYR A 128 1.02 -4.95 -18.46
CA TYR A 128 1.71 -5.96 -17.69
C TYR A 128 3.23 -5.88 -17.87
N GLU A 129 3.69 -5.86 -19.13
CA GLU A 129 5.10 -5.79 -19.46
C GLU A 129 5.74 -4.48 -19.03
N THR A 130 5.03 -3.36 -19.09
CA THR A 130 5.54 -2.06 -18.63
C THR A 130 6.05 -2.13 -17.20
N TYR A 131 5.25 -2.61 -16.26
CA TYR A 131 5.63 -2.62 -14.84
C TYR A 131 6.42 -3.86 -14.43
N LYS A 132 6.19 -5.00 -15.09
CA LYS A 132 6.99 -6.21 -14.87
C LYS A 132 8.45 -6.00 -15.26
N ASN A 133 8.72 -5.34 -16.39
CA ASN A 133 10.09 -5.05 -16.82
C ASN A 133 10.81 -4.03 -15.92
N CYS A 134 10.05 -3.31 -15.08
CA CYS A 134 10.61 -2.48 -14.00
C CYS A 134 10.97 -3.30 -12.75
N GLY A 135 10.57 -4.57 -12.67
CA GLY A 135 10.83 -5.45 -11.53
C GLY A 135 9.68 -5.54 -10.52
N TYR A 136 8.54 -4.92 -10.79
CA TYR A 136 7.36 -5.06 -9.94
C TYR A 136 6.65 -6.41 -10.15
N HIS A 137 6.02 -6.90 -9.09
CA HIS A 137 5.08 -8.02 -9.20
C HIS A 137 3.73 -7.48 -9.67
N VAL A 138 3.26 -7.95 -10.82
CA VAL A 138 2.03 -7.49 -11.47
C VAL A 138 1.04 -8.64 -11.56
N ILE A 139 -0.16 -8.42 -11.03
CA ILE A 139 -1.28 -9.35 -11.08
C ILE A 139 -2.36 -8.78 -11.99
N LEU A 140 -2.90 -9.63 -12.87
CA LEU A 140 -4.02 -9.31 -13.74
C LEU A 140 -5.27 -10.00 -13.19
N SER A 141 -6.29 -9.22 -12.82
CA SER A 141 -7.48 -9.77 -12.17
C SER A 141 -8.78 -9.35 -12.85
N SER A 142 -9.82 -10.17 -12.67
CA SER A 142 -11.21 -9.77 -12.88
C SER A 142 -12.02 -10.18 -11.66
N ALA A 143 -12.46 -9.20 -10.88
CA ALA A 143 -13.38 -9.46 -9.78
C ALA A 143 -14.76 -9.98 -10.27
N LEU A 144 -15.13 -9.70 -11.53
CA LEU A 144 -16.37 -10.17 -12.14
C LEU A 144 -16.28 -11.65 -12.48
N GLU A 145 -15.21 -12.05 -13.18
CA GLU A 145 -14.97 -13.43 -13.62
C GLU A 145 -14.26 -14.28 -12.56
N LYS A 146 -13.91 -13.69 -11.42
CA LYS A 146 -13.15 -14.30 -10.31
C LYS A 146 -11.76 -14.81 -10.72
N GLU A 147 -11.13 -14.13 -11.67
CA GLU A 147 -9.80 -14.49 -12.14
C GLU A 147 -8.71 -13.74 -11.37
N GLY A 148 -7.58 -14.42 -11.14
CA GLY A 148 -6.43 -13.88 -10.42
C GLY A 148 -6.58 -13.89 -8.90
N LEU A 149 -7.68 -14.43 -8.36
CA LEU A 149 -7.93 -14.44 -6.92
C LEU A 149 -6.95 -15.37 -6.18
N GLU A 150 -6.61 -16.53 -6.74
CA GLU A 150 -5.66 -17.46 -6.10
C GLU A 150 -4.27 -16.84 -5.96
N GLU A 151 -3.79 -16.14 -6.99
CA GLU A 151 -2.51 -15.43 -6.96
C GLU A 151 -2.53 -14.31 -5.91
N ILE A 152 -3.65 -13.56 -5.82
CA ILE A 152 -3.84 -12.55 -4.78
C ILE A 152 -3.87 -13.20 -3.39
N HIS A 153 -4.52 -14.35 -3.21
CA HIS A 153 -4.53 -15.04 -1.93
C HIS A 153 -3.12 -15.43 -1.48
N GLU A 154 -2.32 -16.01 -2.38
CA GLU A 154 -0.97 -16.45 -2.06
C GLU A 154 -0.05 -15.27 -1.75
N ILE A 155 -0.14 -14.16 -2.51
CA ILE A 155 0.72 -13.00 -2.25
C ILE A 155 0.39 -12.33 -0.91
N LEU A 156 -0.87 -12.39 -0.46
CA LEU A 156 -1.33 -11.78 0.79
C LEU A 156 -1.02 -12.64 2.03
N LYS A 157 -0.96 -13.96 1.87
CA LYS A 157 -0.86 -14.93 2.96
C LYS A 157 0.26 -14.60 3.96
N GLY A 158 -0.10 -14.54 5.24
CA GLY A 158 0.81 -14.28 6.36
C GLY A 158 1.35 -12.85 6.45
N LYS A 159 0.82 -11.92 5.66
CA LYS A 159 1.31 -10.54 5.58
C LYS A 159 0.29 -9.51 6.04
N THR A 160 0.80 -8.40 6.55
CA THR A 160 0.07 -7.15 6.77
C THR A 160 0.16 -6.30 5.51
N THR A 161 -0.92 -6.27 4.74
CA THR A 161 -0.96 -5.63 3.41
C THR A 161 -1.79 -4.36 3.44
N VAL A 162 -1.21 -3.25 2.98
CA VAL A 162 -1.95 -2.02 2.70
C VAL A 162 -2.63 -2.12 1.36
N VAL A 163 -3.96 -2.07 1.34
CA VAL A 163 -4.73 -2.05 0.09
C VAL A 163 -5.00 -0.61 -0.31
N ALA A 164 -4.59 -0.25 -1.52
CA ALA A 164 -4.65 1.12 -2.00
C ALA A 164 -5.14 1.16 -3.45
N GLY A 165 -5.57 2.33 -3.90
CA GLY A 165 -6.02 2.53 -5.28
C GLY A 165 -7.17 3.54 -5.38
N PRO A 166 -7.38 4.14 -6.56
CA PRO A 166 -8.43 5.13 -6.80
C PRO A 166 -9.85 4.63 -6.50
N SER A 167 -10.80 5.55 -6.50
CA SER A 167 -12.23 5.18 -6.43
C SER A 167 -12.67 4.46 -7.70
N GLY A 168 -13.58 3.50 -7.60
CA GLY A 168 -14.18 2.81 -8.76
C GLY A 168 -13.33 1.69 -9.39
N VAL A 169 -12.09 1.47 -8.94
CA VAL A 169 -11.18 0.45 -9.50
C VAL A 169 -11.51 -1.00 -9.08
N GLY A 170 -12.46 -1.18 -8.15
CA GLY A 170 -12.87 -2.50 -7.66
C GLY A 170 -12.16 -2.96 -6.38
N LYS A 171 -11.47 -2.07 -5.66
CA LYS A 171 -10.86 -2.35 -4.35
C LYS A 171 -11.84 -3.05 -3.39
N SER A 172 -13.01 -2.46 -3.14
CA SER A 172 -13.99 -3.03 -2.23
C SER A 172 -14.53 -4.39 -2.70
N SER A 173 -14.68 -4.57 -4.02
CA SER A 173 -15.11 -5.86 -4.60
C SER A 173 -14.08 -6.95 -4.34
N LEU A 174 -12.81 -6.68 -4.64
CA LEU A 174 -11.71 -7.61 -4.38
C LEU A 174 -11.57 -7.89 -2.89
N THR A 175 -11.56 -6.87 -2.02
CA THR A 175 -11.46 -7.09 -0.57
C THR A 175 -12.63 -7.90 -0.01
N ASN A 176 -13.84 -7.75 -0.57
CA ASN A 176 -15.00 -8.53 -0.14
C ASN A 176 -14.92 -9.99 -0.60
N LEU A 177 -14.42 -10.26 -1.81
CA LEU A 177 -14.17 -11.63 -2.28
C LEU A 177 -13.14 -12.32 -1.39
N LEU A 178 -12.02 -11.64 -1.12
CA LEU A 178 -10.97 -12.12 -0.23
C LEU A 178 -11.45 -12.36 1.21
N GLN A 179 -12.43 -11.59 1.69
CA GLN A 179 -13.05 -11.80 3.01
C GLN A 179 -14.10 -12.92 3.01
N GLY A 180 -14.86 -13.07 1.92
CA GLY A 180 -15.94 -14.05 1.79
C GLY A 180 -15.41 -15.48 1.87
N GLU A 181 -14.23 -15.72 1.29
CA GLU A 181 -13.54 -17.02 1.39
C GLU A 181 -12.97 -17.29 2.79
N VAL A 182 -12.78 -16.23 3.59
CA VAL A 182 -12.26 -16.30 4.96
C VAL A 182 -13.40 -16.35 5.99
N GLN A 183 -14.63 -16.68 5.59
CA GLN A 183 -15.68 -17.01 6.54
C GLN A 183 -15.41 -18.34 7.27
N MET A 184 -14.33 -18.38 8.06
CA MET A 184 -14.14 -19.30 9.17
C MET A 184 -13.93 -18.46 10.45
N GLU A 185 -14.88 -18.62 11.37
CA GLU A 185 -14.78 -18.36 12.83
C GLU A 185 -14.97 -16.94 13.43
N THR A 186 -15.19 -15.86 12.67
CA THR A 186 -15.18 -14.49 13.26
C THR A 186 -16.50 -13.71 13.26
N GLY A 187 -17.65 -14.38 13.38
CA GLY A 187 -18.99 -13.74 13.36
C GLY A 187 -19.19 -12.62 14.40
N GLU A 188 -18.51 -12.70 15.55
CA GLU A 188 -18.57 -11.68 16.61
C GLU A 188 -17.74 -10.42 16.31
N ILE A 189 -16.61 -10.58 15.63
CA ILE A 189 -15.70 -9.50 15.24
C ILE A 189 -16.41 -8.53 14.29
N SER A 190 -17.15 -9.08 13.30
CA SER A 190 -17.95 -8.30 12.36
C SER A 190 -19.03 -7.45 13.06
N LYS A 191 -19.72 -7.99 14.09
CA LYS A 191 -20.76 -7.28 14.83
C LYS A 191 -20.22 -6.12 15.67
N LYS A 192 -19.10 -6.30 16.38
CA LYS A 192 -18.46 -5.20 17.15
C LYS A 192 -17.88 -4.13 16.23
N LEU A 193 -17.34 -4.50 15.05
CA LEU A 193 -16.81 -3.55 14.06
C LEU A 193 -17.90 -2.75 13.32
N LYS A 194 -19.08 -3.36 13.08
CA LYS A 194 -20.24 -2.76 12.37
C LYS A 194 -20.97 -1.65 13.14
N ARG A 195 -20.73 -1.49 14.44
CA ARG A 195 -21.43 -0.49 15.26
C ARG A 195 -21.02 0.96 14.97
N GLY A 196 -19.97 1.17 14.16
CA GLY A 196 -19.63 2.47 13.58
C GLY A 196 -19.95 2.49 12.09
N ARG A 197 -20.78 3.45 11.65
CA ARG A 197 -21.06 3.73 10.23
C ARG A 197 -19.78 3.63 9.41
N HIS A 198 -19.80 2.78 8.37
CA HIS A 198 -18.76 2.68 7.33
C HIS A 198 -18.51 4.08 6.76
N THR A 199 -17.53 4.78 7.32
CA THR A 199 -17.12 6.11 6.89
C THR A 199 -15.64 6.02 6.59
N THR A 200 -15.33 6.16 5.31
CA THR A 200 -14.06 5.92 4.61
C THR A 200 -12.95 6.90 5.03
N ARG A 201 -12.94 7.39 6.27
CA ARG A 201 -11.94 8.35 6.80
C ARG A 201 -10.95 7.73 7.77
N HIS A 202 -11.20 6.52 8.27
CA HIS A 202 -10.30 5.80 9.17
C HIS A 202 -9.80 4.51 8.54
N SER A 203 -8.49 4.31 8.52
CA SER A 203 -7.90 3.03 8.11
C SER A 203 -8.31 1.92 9.07
N GLN A 204 -8.77 0.81 8.52
CA GLN A 204 -9.18 -0.37 9.28
C GLN A 204 -8.34 -1.56 8.84
N VAL A 205 -7.82 -2.32 9.80
CA VAL A 205 -7.23 -3.64 9.54
C VAL A 205 -8.34 -4.69 9.60
N ILE A 206 -8.35 -5.56 8.61
CA ILE A 206 -9.30 -6.66 8.44
C ILE A 206 -8.47 -7.94 8.47
N PRO A 207 -8.67 -8.84 9.46
CA PRO A 207 -8.07 -10.16 9.41
C PRO A 207 -8.73 -10.96 8.27
N VAL A 208 -7.92 -11.47 7.34
CA VAL A 208 -8.35 -12.28 6.19
C VAL A 208 -7.61 -13.62 6.13
N GLY A 209 -7.13 -14.09 7.27
CA GLY A 209 -6.50 -15.40 7.40
C GLY A 209 -5.61 -15.44 8.62
N GLU A 210 -4.99 -16.60 8.85
CA GLU A 210 -3.99 -16.71 9.89
C GLU A 210 -2.82 -15.76 9.61
N ASN A 211 -2.52 -14.89 10.57
CA ASN A 211 -1.50 -13.84 10.45
C ASN A 211 -1.60 -12.97 9.19
N THR A 212 -2.79 -12.90 8.56
CA THR A 212 -3.02 -12.19 7.31
C THR A 212 -3.96 -11.02 7.55
N PHE A 213 -3.50 -9.82 7.23
CA PHE A 213 -4.18 -8.58 7.60
C PHE A 213 -4.27 -7.65 6.39
N LEU A 214 -5.46 -7.21 6.02
CA LEU A 214 -5.68 -6.16 5.02
C LEU A 214 -5.96 -4.84 5.71
N MET A 215 -5.14 -3.84 5.47
CA MET A 215 -5.43 -2.46 5.84
C MET A 215 -6.22 -1.83 4.70
N ASP A 216 -7.53 -1.70 4.89
CA ASP A 216 -8.35 -0.92 3.97
C ASP A 216 -8.07 0.56 4.22
N THR A 217 -7.52 1.19 3.20
CA THR A 217 -7.17 2.60 3.22
C THR A 217 -8.17 3.35 2.37
N PRO A 218 -8.56 4.58 2.76
CA PRO A 218 -9.39 5.41 1.90
C PRO A 218 -8.77 5.49 0.52
N GLY A 219 -9.58 5.31 -0.54
CA GLY A 219 -9.08 5.50 -1.90
C GLY A 219 -8.47 6.89 -2.05
N PHE A 220 -7.34 6.98 -2.76
CA PHE A 220 -6.71 8.25 -3.06
C PHE A 220 -7.17 8.74 -4.44
N SER A 221 -7.56 10.02 -4.53
CA SER A 221 -7.79 10.70 -5.80
C SER A 221 -6.60 11.57 -6.20
N SER A 222 -5.75 11.92 -5.23
CA SER A 222 -4.50 12.63 -5.43
C SER A 222 -3.46 12.16 -4.42
N LEU A 223 -2.22 12.03 -4.90
CA LEU A 223 -1.02 11.79 -4.12
C LEU A 223 0.01 12.84 -4.51
N TYR A 224 0.82 13.27 -3.55
CA TYR A 224 1.89 14.22 -3.78
C TYR A 224 3.16 13.65 -3.18
N LEU A 225 4.26 13.76 -3.90
CA LEU A 225 5.57 13.50 -3.34
C LEU A 225 5.89 14.63 -2.37
N THR A 226 6.21 14.25 -1.13
CA THR A 226 6.68 15.15 -0.07
C THR A 226 8.07 14.70 0.36
N ASP A 227 8.85 15.62 0.89
CA ASP A 227 10.15 15.30 1.50
C ASP A 227 11.12 14.59 0.54
N MET A 228 11.11 14.99 -0.73
CA MET A 228 11.98 14.48 -1.79
C MET A 228 12.60 15.62 -2.59
N GLU A 229 13.91 15.55 -2.80
CA GLU A 229 14.67 16.41 -3.68
C GLU A 229 14.55 15.88 -5.13
N GLU A 230 14.40 16.73 -6.15
CA GLU A 230 14.23 16.28 -7.55
C GLU A 230 15.39 15.44 -8.07
N GLN A 231 16.59 15.65 -7.53
CA GLN A 231 17.79 14.88 -7.91
C GLN A 231 17.75 13.43 -7.42
N ASP A 232 16.99 13.15 -6.36
CA ASP A 232 16.86 11.82 -5.77
C ASP A 232 15.75 11.02 -6.46
N LEU A 233 14.89 11.67 -7.25
CA LEU A 233 13.74 11.03 -7.91
C LEU A 233 14.14 9.80 -8.73
N LYS A 234 15.30 9.86 -9.40
CA LYS A 234 15.79 8.78 -10.26
C LYS A 234 15.98 7.45 -9.51
N ASP A 235 16.29 7.50 -8.21
CA ASP A 235 16.58 6.32 -7.39
C ASP A 235 15.32 5.49 -7.09
N TYR A 236 14.15 6.12 -7.27
CA TYR A 236 12.82 5.55 -7.08
C TYR A 236 12.18 5.02 -8.38
N PHE A 237 12.94 4.97 -9.48
CA PHE A 237 12.59 4.27 -10.72
C PHE A 237 13.51 3.04 -10.86
N PRO A 238 13.10 1.85 -10.38
CA PRO A 238 13.97 0.68 -10.31
C PRO A 238 14.59 0.28 -11.66
N GLU A 239 13.87 0.52 -12.76
CA GLU A 239 14.33 0.26 -14.13
C GLU A 239 15.56 1.10 -14.54
N PHE A 240 15.83 2.22 -13.87
CA PHE A 240 16.98 3.09 -14.14
C PHE A 240 18.26 2.58 -13.48
N ARG A 241 18.16 1.87 -12.34
CA ARG A 241 19.32 1.46 -11.52
C ARG A 241 20.39 0.71 -12.34
N LYS A 242 19.95 -0.17 -13.24
CA LYS A 242 20.85 -0.96 -14.11
C LYS A 242 21.64 -0.13 -15.14
N TYR A 243 21.23 1.10 -15.42
CA TYR A 243 21.85 1.98 -16.41
C TYR A 243 22.51 3.22 -15.77
N ASP A 244 22.21 3.53 -14.51
CA ASP A 244 22.77 4.69 -13.82
C ASP A 244 24.29 4.58 -13.70
N GLU A 245 24.79 3.39 -13.33
CA GLU A 245 26.23 3.10 -13.23
C GLU A 245 26.95 3.14 -14.58
N GLU A 246 26.24 2.93 -15.68
CA GLU A 246 26.80 2.95 -17.04
C GLU A 246 26.76 4.35 -17.68
N CYS A 247 26.16 5.33 -17.01
CA CYS A 247 26.11 6.70 -17.51
C CYS A 247 27.49 7.36 -17.49
N ARG A 248 27.79 8.13 -18.54
CA ARG A 248 29.06 8.85 -18.68
C ARG A 248 29.33 9.84 -17.53
N PHE A 249 28.29 10.45 -16.99
CA PHE A 249 28.39 11.50 -15.98
C PHE A 249 27.98 10.99 -14.60
N GLN A 250 28.81 11.22 -13.59
CA GLN A 250 28.43 11.04 -12.20
C GLN A 250 27.30 12.01 -11.84
N GLY A 251 26.23 11.51 -11.22
CA GLY A 251 25.05 12.32 -10.90
C GLY A 251 24.16 12.63 -12.11
N CYS A 252 24.23 11.81 -13.17
CA CYS A 252 23.28 11.87 -14.28
C CYS A 252 21.84 11.85 -13.75
N ARG A 253 21.03 12.83 -14.18
CA ARG A 253 19.60 12.93 -13.88
C ARG A 253 18.75 12.31 -14.99
N HIS A 254 19.38 11.81 -16.05
CA HIS A 254 18.72 11.18 -17.19
C HIS A 254 17.77 12.07 -17.99
N ILE A 255 17.95 13.39 -17.97
CA ILE A 255 17.06 14.35 -18.65
C ILE A 255 17.78 14.97 -19.85
N HIS A 256 18.75 15.85 -19.60
CA HIS A 256 19.44 16.62 -20.63
C HIS A 256 20.84 16.09 -20.95
N GLU A 257 21.34 15.16 -20.14
CA GLU A 257 22.72 14.67 -20.23
C GLU A 257 22.97 13.97 -21.56
N PRO A 258 24.08 14.29 -22.26
CA PRO A 258 24.45 13.62 -23.50
C PRO A 258 25.01 12.22 -23.21
N GLY A 259 24.68 11.23 -24.05
CA GLY A 259 25.13 9.84 -23.85
C GLY A 259 24.57 9.17 -22.59
N CYS A 260 23.37 9.58 -22.16
CA CYS A 260 22.66 8.95 -21.06
C CYS A 260 22.18 7.54 -21.44
N ARG A 261 22.58 6.53 -20.67
CA ARG A 261 22.21 5.12 -20.91
C ARG A 261 20.74 4.82 -20.66
N VAL A 262 20.10 5.54 -19.74
CA VAL A 262 18.64 5.47 -19.55
C VAL A 262 17.90 5.94 -20.81
N LYS A 263 18.33 7.04 -21.44
CA LYS A 263 17.71 7.52 -22.69
C LYS A 263 17.98 6.58 -23.87
N GLU A 264 19.18 6.02 -23.97
CA GLU A 264 19.48 4.99 -24.97
C GLU A 264 18.63 3.72 -24.75
N ALA A 265 18.43 3.31 -23.50
CA ALA A 265 17.57 2.18 -23.16
C ALA A 265 16.09 2.45 -23.50
N LEU A 266 15.62 3.69 -23.30
CA LEU A 266 14.30 4.15 -23.73
C LEU A 266 14.16 4.07 -25.26
N GLU A 267 15.13 4.60 -26.03
CA GLU A 267 15.12 4.55 -27.50
C GLU A 267 15.10 3.11 -28.04
N ASN A 268 15.75 2.18 -27.33
CA ASN A 268 15.77 0.76 -27.67
C ASN A 268 14.57 -0.04 -27.10
N GLY A 269 13.57 0.63 -26.51
CA GLY A 269 12.37 -0.02 -25.98
C GLY A 269 12.58 -0.85 -24.70
N LYS A 270 13.73 -0.72 -24.04
CA LYS A 270 14.05 -1.42 -22.77
C LYS A 270 13.50 -0.70 -21.53
N ILE A 271 13.11 0.56 -21.68
CA ILE A 271 12.41 1.38 -20.68
C ILE A 271 11.11 1.84 -21.31
N SER A 272 10.01 1.73 -20.57
CA SER A 272 8.72 2.19 -21.04
C SER A 272 8.69 3.71 -21.19
N ARG A 273 8.16 4.17 -22.33
CA ARG A 273 8.00 5.60 -22.59
C ARG A 273 7.05 6.27 -21.59
N ILE A 274 5.99 5.57 -21.17
CA ILE A 274 5.05 6.06 -20.16
C ILE A 274 5.78 6.37 -18.86
N ARG A 275 6.58 5.42 -18.38
CA ARG A 275 7.37 5.56 -17.15
C ARG A 275 8.37 6.71 -17.21
N TYR A 276 9.06 6.86 -18.34
CA TYR A 276 10.01 7.96 -18.52
C TYR A 276 9.31 9.34 -18.64
N GLU A 277 8.16 9.43 -19.29
CA GLU A 277 7.38 10.67 -19.36
C GLU A 277 6.81 11.07 -17.99
N ASP A 278 6.37 10.10 -17.18
CA ASP A 278 5.97 10.32 -15.79
C ASP A 278 7.17 10.77 -14.93
N TYR A 279 8.35 10.17 -15.11
CA TYR A 279 9.59 10.63 -14.47
C TYR A 279 9.90 12.11 -14.76
N LEU A 280 9.87 12.51 -16.03
CA LEU A 280 10.12 13.91 -16.43
C LEU A 280 9.09 14.87 -15.81
N SER A 281 7.82 14.48 -15.83
CA SER A 281 6.72 15.29 -15.29
C SER A 281 6.86 15.48 -13.78
N LEU A 282 7.19 14.40 -13.06
CA LEU A 282 7.42 14.43 -11.61
C LEU A 282 8.67 15.24 -11.24
N TYR A 283 9.73 15.14 -12.03
CA TYR A 283 10.95 15.89 -11.82
C TYR A 283 10.70 17.41 -11.92
N GLU A 284 9.98 17.86 -12.96
CA GLU A 284 9.66 19.28 -13.10
C GLU A 284 8.71 19.77 -11.99
N GLU A 285 7.75 18.96 -11.52
CA GLU A 285 6.92 19.33 -10.36
C GLU A 285 7.76 19.55 -9.09
N LEU A 286 8.70 18.64 -8.78
CA LEU A 286 9.56 18.74 -7.59
C LEU A 286 10.44 19.99 -7.66
N LYS A 287 10.98 20.28 -8.84
CA LYS A 287 11.80 21.47 -9.12
C LYS A 287 10.99 22.76 -8.99
N GLU A 288 9.73 22.79 -9.42
CA GLU A 288 8.85 23.94 -9.24
C GLU A 288 8.48 24.17 -7.77
N LYS A 289 8.21 23.09 -7.01
CA LYS A 289 7.91 23.17 -5.57
C LYS A 289 9.01 23.84 -4.75
N ARG A 290 10.29 23.65 -5.11
CA ARG A 290 11.41 24.31 -4.42
C ARG A 290 11.51 25.81 -4.65
N ARG A 291 10.90 26.33 -5.72
CA ARG A 291 10.98 27.76 -6.05
C ARG A 291 10.05 28.61 -5.19
N TYR A 292 9.21 27.99 -4.36
CA TYR A 292 8.23 28.61 -3.48
C TYR A 292 8.49 28.22 -2.02
#